data_AF-A0A970WCW0-F1
#
_entry.id   AF-A0A970WCW0-F1
#
_cell.length_a   1.000
_cell.length_b   1.000
_cell.length_c   1.000
_cell.angle_alpha   90.00
_cell.angle_beta   90.00
_cell.angle_gamma   90.00
#
_symmetry.space_group_name_H-M   'P 1'
#
loop_
_entity.id
_entity.type
_entity.pdbx_description
1 polymer ?
#
loop_
_entity_poly.entity_id
_entity_poly.type
_entity_poly.pdbx_seq_one_letter_code
_entity_poly.pdbx_strand_id
1 'polypeptide(L)' 'MAFVIHTLIVIWFHQVGHRHLRFPDRPWYRHKSEPSFADMLTTLRRLSWQDKIRTLHLKSSIAKKVLAQIVDFLSLAG' A
#
# COMPACT_ATOMS: atom_id res chain seq x y z
N MET A 1 -20.23 7.06 9.69
CA MET A 1 -18.94 6.49 10.14
C MET A 1 -17.87 6.40 9.05
N ALA A 2 -18.21 6.22 7.77
CA ALA A 2 -17.23 6.13 6.67
C ALA A 2 -16.30 7.35 6.52
N PHE A 3 -16.83 8.56 6.78
CA PHE A 3 -16.04 9.81 6.69
C PHE A 3 -14.89 9.89 7.69
N VAL A 4 -15.04 9.31 8.89
CA VAL A 4 -13.99 9.34 9.93
C VAL A 4 -12.78 8.50 9.51
N ILE A 5 -13.05 7.31 8.96
CA ILE A 5 -11.99 6.42 8.45
C ILE A 5 -11.32 7.08 7.24
N HIS A 6 -12.11 7.68 6.34
CA HIS A 6 -11.59 8.39 5.19
C HIS A 6 -10.63 9.53 5.61
N THR A 7 -11.05 10.42 6.51
CA THR A 7 -10.21 11.52 6.97
C THR A 7 -8.96 11.03 7.69
N LEU A 8 -9.06 9.99 8.51
CA LEU A 8 -7.90 9.41 9.19
C LEU A 8 -6.85 8.89 8.18
N ILE A 9 -7.28 8.21 7.13
CA ILE A 9 -6.39 7.71 6.07
C ILE A 9 -5.72 8.88 5.34
N VAL A 10 -6.49 9.93 5.01
CA VAL A 10 -5.95 11.13 4.33
C VAL A 10 -4.93 11.85 5.22
N ILE A 11 -5.22 12.03 6.51
CA ILE A 11 -4.31 12.67 7.47
C ILE A 11 -3.02 11.86 7.60
N TRP A 12 -3.13 10.53 7.79
CA TRP A 12 -1.97 9.64 7.83
C TRP A 12 -1.15 9.71 6.54
N PHE A 13 -1.82 9.77 5.38
CA PHE A 13 -1.16 9.86 4.09
C PHE A 13 -0.37 11.16 3.96
N HIS A 14 -0.97 12.28 4.39
CA HIS A 14 -0.32 13.58 4.39
C HIS A 14 0.89 13.63 5.34
N GLN A 15 0.83 12.95 6.49
CA GLN A 15 1.93 12.96 7.46
C GLN A 15 3.09 12.02 7.07
N VAL A 16 2.79 10.78 6.65
CA VAL A 16 3.81 9.71 6.48
C VAL A 16 3.63 8.93 5.18
N GLY A 17 2.39 8.71 4.73
CA GLY A 17 2.09 7.86 3.59
C GLY A 17 2.66 8.36 2.26
N HIS A 18 2.72 9.67 2.05
CA HIS A 18 3.24 10.28 0.81
C HIS A 18 4.70 9.87 0.50
N ARG A 19 5.55 9.67 1.51
CA ARG A 19 6.95 9.22 1.32
C ARG A 19 7.07 7.77 0.90
N HIS A 20 6.05 6.97 1.19
CA HIS A 20 6.01 5.55 0.91
C HIS A 20 5.15 5.23 -0.31
N LEU A 21 4.56 6.24 -0.95
CA LEU A 21 3.75 6.06 -2.14
C LEU A 21 4.62 5.45 -3.26
N ARG A 22 4.15 4.34 -3.82
CA ARG A 22 4.70 3.78 -5.05
C ARG A 22 3.56 3.50 -5.99
N PHE A 23 3.59 4.14 -7.15
CA PHE A 23 2.63 3.86 -8.21
C PHE A 23 2.98 2.49 -8.81
N PRO A 24 2.00 1.58 -8.93
CA PRO A 24 2.20 0.38 -9.72
C PRO A 24 2.42 0.79 -11.18
N ASP A 25 3.26 0.01 -11.89
CA ASP A 25 3.49 0.25 -13.31
C ASP A 25 2.21 -0.06 -14.09
N ARG A 26 1.49 0.99 -14.49
CA ARG A 26 0.25 0.90 -15.28
C ARG A 26 0.56 1.39 -16.70
N PRO A 27 0.85 0.49 -17.65
CA PRO A 27 1.28 0.89 -19.00
C PRO A 27 0.24 1.69 -19.77
N TRP A 28 -1.05 1.56 -19.43
CA TRP A 28 -2.16 2.32 -20.04
C TRP A 28 -2.45 3.67 -19.34
N TYR A 29 -1.78 3.98 -18.22
CA TYR A 29 -2.08 5.18 -17.42
C TYR A 29 -0.80 5.82 -16.86
N ARG A 30 0.07 6.26 -17.78
CA ARG A 30 1.43 6.74 -17.48
C ARG A 30 1.52 8.13 -16.84
N HIS A 31 0.48 8.95 -16.96
CA HIS A 31 0.52 10.37 -16.57
C HIS A 31 -0.17 10.68 -15.24
N LYS A 32 -0.43 9.67 -14.40
CA LYS A 32 -1.06 9.90 -13.10
C LYS A 32 -0.09 10.60 -12.16
N SER A 33 -0.28 11.91 -12.01
CA SER A 33 0.54 12.75 -11.15
C SER A 33 -0.05 12.89 -9.74
N GLU A 34 -1.36 12.65 -9.60
CA GLU A 34 -2.08 12.85 -8.34
C GLU A 34 -2.38 11.52 -7.63
N PRO A 35 -2.03 11.39 -6.33
CA PRO A 35 -2.38 10.22 -5.54
C PRO A 35 -3.88 10.17 -5.29
N SER A 36 -4.57 9.11 -5.75
CA SER A 36 -5.98 8.92 -5.41
C SER A 36 -6.13 8.21 -4.07
N PHE A 37 -7.32 8.28 -3.47
CA PHE A 37 -7.63 7.59 -2.20
C PHE A 37 -7.35 6.07 -2.27
N ALA A 38 -7.58 5.45 -3.43
CA ALA A 38 -7.21 4.07 -3.70
C ALA A 38 -5.69 3.84 -3.57
N ASP A 39 -4.86 4.76 -4.09
CA ASP A 39 -3.41 4.68 -3.96
C ASP A 39 -2.96 4.84 -2.49
N MET A 40 -3.66 5.69 -1.71
CA MET A 40 -3.43 5.84 -0.27
C MET A 40 -3.74 4.54 0.49
N LEU A 41 -4.88 3.90 0.21
CA LEU A 41 -5.29 2.63 0.80
C LEU A 41 -4.35 1.49 0.43
N THR A 42 -3.94 1.41 -0.83
CA THR A 42 -2.97 0.44 -1.32
C THR A 42 -1.63 0.59 -0.59
N THR A 43 -1.17 1.82 -0.41
CA THR A 43 0.07 2.10 0.33
C THR A 43 -0.05 1.69 1.80
N LEU A 44 -1.17 2.03 2.45
CA LEU A 44 -1.45 1.65 3.83
C LEU A 44 -1.49 0.13 4.01
N ARG A 45 -2.17 -0.57 3.10
CA ARG A 45 -2.25 -2.04 3.08
C ARG A 45 -0.85 -2.63 2.96
N ARG A 46 -0.05 -2.19 1.99
CA ARG A 46 1.32 -2.69 1.80
C ARG A 46 2.19 -2.51 3.04
N LEU A 47 2.16 -1.33 3.67
CA LEU A 47 2.93 -1.05 4.89
C LEU A 47 2.45 -1.91 6.07
N SER A 48 1.14 -2.07 6.23
CA SER A 48 0.57 -2.94 7.27
C SER A 48 1.02 -4.39 7.11
N TRP A 49 1.03 -4.90 5.88
CA TRP A 49 1.55 -6.24 5.58
C TRP A 49 3.05 -6.36 5.81
N GLN A 50 3.84 -5.36 5.40
CA GLN A 50 5.28 -5.35 5.65
C GLN A 50 5.59 -5.38 7.14
N ASP A 51 4.86 -4.63 7.95
CA ASP A 51 4.99 -4.61 9.39
C ASP A 51 4.55 -5.94 10.03
N LYS A 52 3.42 -6.50 9.60
CA LYS A 52 2.96 -7.84 10.02
C LYS A 52 3.97 -8.94 9.68
N ILE A 53 4.56 -8.93 8.48
CA ILE A 53 5.57 -9.93 8.10
C ILE A 53 6.87 -9.74 8.91
N ARG A 54 7.24 -8.49 9.20
CA ARG A 54 8.41 -8.17 10.02
C ARG A 54 8.23 -8.63 11.47
N THR A 55 7.06 -8.35 12.05
CA THR A 55 6.70 -8.73 13.42
C THR A 55 6.51 -10.23 13.58
N LEU A 56 5.95 -10.91 12.58
CA LEU A 56 5.80 -12.38 12.60
C LEU A 56 7.10 -13.14 12.37
N HIS A 57 8.23 -12.46 12.14
CA HIS A 57 9.57 -13.04 11.98
C HIS A 57 9.53 -14.34 11.15
N LEU A 58 8.85 -14.30 9.98
CA LEU A 58 8.77 -15.46 9.11
C LEU A 58 10.20 -15.86 8.71
N LYS A 59 10.64 -16.99 9.25
CA LYS A 59 12.00 -17.55 9.17
C LYS A 59 12.54 -17.79 7.74
N SER A 60 11.73 -17.51 6.71
CA SER A 60 12.03 -17.75 5.29
C SER A 60 11.89 -16.45 4.48
N SER A 61 13.01 -15.97 3.97
CA SER A 61 13.10 -14.84 3.03
C SER A 61 12.24 -15.04 1.77
N ILE A 62 12.01 -16.31 1.38
CA ILE A 62 11.22 -16.69 0.21
C ILE A 62 9.72 -16.42 0.45
N ALA A 63 9.20 -16.77 1.63
CA ALA A 63 7.80 -16.50 1.99
C ALA A 63 7.50 -15.00 2.05
N LYS A 64 8.46 -14.19 2.52
CA LYS A 64 8.37 -12.73 2.51
C LYS A 64 8.27 -12.17 1.09
N LYS A 65 9.04 -12.72 0.15
CA LYS A 65 9.04 -12.28 -1.26
C LYS A 65 7.73 -12.65 -1.97
N VAL A 66 7.22 -13.86 -1.76
CA VAL A 66 5.95 -14.33 -2.33
C VAL A 66 4.78 -13.53 -1.77
N LEU A 67 4.72 -13.30 -0.44
CA LEU A 67 3.66 -12.50 0.16
C LEU A 67 3.71 -11.03 -0.27
N ALA A 68 4.90 -10.44 -0.39
CA ALA A 68 5.02 -9.08 -0.94
C ALA A 68 4.47 -9.00 -2.36
N GLN A 69 4.76 -10.01 -3.19
CA GLN A 69 4.27 -10.08 -4.56
C GLN A 69 2.75 -10.26 -4.61
N ILE A 70 2.17 -11.11 -3.74
CA ILE A 70 0.71 -11.28 -3.63
C ILE A 70 0.04 -9.99 -3.16
N VAL A 71 0.62 -9.31 -2.17
CA VAL A 71 0.10 -8.02 -1.69
C VAL A 71 0.17 -6.96 -2.78
N ASP A 72 1.25 -6.91 -3.55
CA ASP A 72 1.37 -6.01 -4.70
C ASP A 72 0.34 -6.36 -5.79
N PHE A 73 0.09 -7.64 -6.07
CA PHE A 73 -0.96 -8.07 -7.00
C PHE A 73 -2.37 -7.71 -6.51
N LEU A 74 -2.68 -7.96 -5.23
CA LEU A 74 -3.97 -7.61 -4.62
C LEU A 74 -4.17 -6.09 -4.50
N SER A 75 -3.07 -5.35 -4.43
CA SER A 75 -3.07 -3.89 -4.45
C SER A 75 -3.31 -3.32 -5.85
N LEU A 76 -3.04 -4.09 -6.90
CA LEU A 76 -3.27 -3.76 -8.30
C LEU A 76 -4.67 -4.14 -8.79
N ALA A 77 -5.31 -5.13 -8.16
CA ALA A 77 -6.59 -5.70 -8.58
C ALA A 77 -7.84 -4.93 -8.08
N GLY A 78 -7.68 -3.73 -7.50
CA GLY A 78 -8.75 -2.90 -6.94
C GLY A 78 -8.90 -1.54 -7.63
#